data_AF-A0A3D5HBU9-F1
#
_entry.id   AF-A0A3D5HBU9-F1
#
_cell.length_a   1.000
_cell.length_b   1.000
_cell.length_c   1.000
_cell.angle_alpha   90.00
_cell.angle_beta   90.00
_cell.angle_gamma   90.00
#
_symmetry.space_group_name_H-M   'P 1'
#
loop_
_entity.id
_entity.type
_entity.pdbx_description
1 polymer ?
#
loop_
_entity_poly.entity_id
_entity_poly.type
_entity_poly.pdbx_seq_one_letter_code
_entity_poly.pdbx_strand_id
1 'polypeptide(L)'
;MKTLDSRSQLEPDVVVGAYRTGYFPLASSETGVVSWYSPDPRAIIPLDSFTISRSLRQVIRKGNFELRIDTAFRDVIRRCARRENTWISDQIIETYTVLHLRGYAHSVESWLSGQLVGGLYGVAVGAAFFGESMFSVVTNASKVALVRLVELLKLRHFKLLDTQFMNEHLIQFGTVEIPRSRYLELLSEAIGQDAAFR
;
A
#
# COMPACT_ATOMS: atom_id res chain seq x y z
N MET A 1 3.64 -33.55 -4.44
CA MET A 1 3.34 -32.17 -3.97
C MET A 1 2.55 -31.50 -5.09
N LYS A 2 1.24 -31.29 -4.93
CA LYS A 2 0.43 -30.67 -6.00
C LYS A 2 0.77 -29.18 -6.03
N THR A 3 1.44 -28.74 -7.08
CA THR A 3 1.59 -27.32 -7.42
C THR A 3 0.19 -26.78 -7.67
N LEU A 4 -0.35 -26.00 -6.72
CA LEU A 4 -1.56 -25.23 -6.94
C LEU A 4 -1.32 -24.35 -8.16
N ASP A 5 -2.23 -24.39 -9.13
CA ASP A 5 -2.18 -23.55 -10.33
C ASP A 5 -2.04 -22.08 -9.89
N SER A 6 -1.13 -21.32 -10.51
CA SER A 6 -0.79 -19.96 -10.06
C SER A 6 -2.03 -19.05 -10.04
N ARG A 7 -3.03 -19.32 -10.88
CA ARG A 7 -4.34 -18.65 -10.88
C ARG A 7 -5.11 -18.83 -9.58
N SER A 8 -5.11 -20.04 -9.01
CA SER A 8 -5.81 -20.33 -7.75
C SER A 8 -5.18 -19.65 -6.54
N GLN A 9 -3.90 -19.30 -6.61
CA GLN A 9 -3.19 -18.67 -5.50
C GLN A 9 -3.56 -17.20 -5.31
N LEU A 10 -3.86 -16.47 -6.39
CA LEU A 10 -4.22 -15.06 -6.34
C LEU A 10 -5.73 -14.81 -6.46
N GLU A 11 -6.55 -15.78 -6.09
CA GLU A 11 -7.99 -15.52 -5.95
C GLU A 11 -8.21 -14.42 -4.89
N PRO A 12 -9.05 -13.40 -5.15
CA PRO A 12 -9.16 -12.23 -4.27
C PRO A 12 -9.43 -12.58 -2.80
N ASP A 13 -10.26 -13.60 -2.54
CA ASP A 13 -10.58 -14.02 -1.18
C ASP A 13 -9.40 -14.72 -0.48
N VAL A 14 -8.55 -15.42 -1.24
CA VAL A 14 -7.28 -15.97 -0.73
C VAL A 14 -6.33 -14.83 -0.37
N VAL A 15 -6.24 -13.81 -1.22
CA VAL A 15 -5.39 -12.63 -0.95
C VAL A 15 -5.84 -11.88 0.31
N VAL A 16 -7.15 -11.62 0.46
CA VAL A 16 -7.69 -11.00 1.67
C VAL A 16 -7.44 -11.86 2.92
N GLY A 17 -7.60 -13.19 2.82
CA GLY A 17 -7.28 -14.12 3.90
C GLY A 17 -5.80 -14.11 4.29
N ALA A 18 -4.90 -13.98 3.32
CA ALA A 18 -3.48 -13.85 3.55
C ALA A 18 -3.14 -12.54 4.30
N TYR A 19 -3.69 -11.40 3.87
CA TYR A 19 -3.52 -10.13 4.58
C TYR A 19 -3.98 -10.21 6.03
N ARG A 20 -5.10 -10.89 6.28
CA ARG A 20 -5.62 -11.12 7.64
C ARG A 20 -4.67 -11.88 8.56
N THR A 21 -3.74 -12.63 8.00
CA THR A 21 -2.76 -13.45 8.72
C THR A 21 -1.33 -12.91 8.60
N GLY A 22 -1.18 -11.69 8.06
CA GLY A 22 0.10 -11.01 7.93
C GLY A 22 0.92 -11.42 6.70
N TYR A 23 0.34 -12.18 5.77
CA TYR A 23 0.98 -12.57 4.52
C TYR A 23 0.59 -11.64 3.37
N PHE A 24 1.52 -11.43 2.44
CA PHE A 24 1.27 -10.70 1.19
C PHE A 24 2.00 -11.36 0.02
N PRO A 25 1.47 -11.27 -1.20
CA PRO A 25 2.06 -11.90 -2.37
C PRO A 25 3.06 -10.98 -3.06
N LEU A 26 4.17 -11.53 -3.55
CA LEU A 26 5.05 -10.88 -4.52
C LEU A 26 5.32 -11.85 -5.68
N ALA A 27 5.29 -11.38 -6.92
CA ALA A 27 5.72 -12.18 -8.07
C ALA A 27 7.22 -12.01 -8.34
N SER A 28 7.89 -13.10 -8.74
CA SER A 28 9.24 -13.04 -9.27
C SER A 28 9.26 -12.25 -10.59
N SER A 29 10.16 -11.29 -10.72
CA SER A 29 10.35 -10.51 -11.96
C SER A 29 10.85 -11.37 -13.13
N GLU A 30 11.54 -12.48 -12.84
CA GLU A 30 12.11 -13.37 -13.85
C GLU A 30 11.12 -14.46 -14.30
N THR A 31 10.41 -15.07 -13.35
CA THR A 31 9.59 -16.27 -13.62
C THR A 31 8.09 -16.00 -13.57
N GLY A 32 7.67 -14.86 -13.02
CA GLY A 32 6.25 -14.55 -12.76
C GLY A 32 5.63 -15.38 -11.63
N VAL A 33 6.37 -16.31 -11.01
CA VAL A 33 5.87 -17.15 -9.92
C VAL A 33 5.60 -16.30 -8.69
N VAL A 34 4.40 -16.45 -8.13
CA VAL A 34 3.97 -15.75 -6.92
C VAL A 34 4.44 -16.50 -5.68
N SER A 35 5.03 -15.77 -4.75
CA SER A 35 5.42 -16.27 -3.43
C SER A 35 4.80 -15.43 -2.32
N TRP A 36 4.50 -16.05 -1.19
CA TRP A 36 3.88 -15.43 -0.03
C TRP A 36 4.91 -15.09 1.03
N TYR A 37 4.90 -13.85 1.50
CA TYR A 37 5.90 -13.34 2.43
C TYR A 37 5.26 -12.88 3.73
N SER A 38 5.99 -13.10 4.83
CA SER A 38 5.69 -12.51 6.13
C SER A 38 7.01 -12.31 6.87
N PRO A 39 7.76 -11.23 6.58
CA PRO A 39 9.11 -11.04 7.09
C PRO A 39 9.15 -10.87 8.61
N ASP A 40 10.31 -11.18 9.18
CA ASP A 40 10.71 -10.87 10.54
C ASP A 40 12.13 -10.29 10.50
N PRO A 41 12.33 -9.00 10.84
CA PRO A 41 11.34 -8.03 11.31
C PRO A 41 10.32 -7.58 10.24
N ARG A 42 9.23 -6.94 10.68
CA ARG A 42 8.20 -6.32 9.82
C ARG A 42 8.27 -4.80 9.94
N ALA A 43 8.21 -4.10 8.81
CA ALA A 43 8.23 -2.63 8.79
C ALA A 43 6.82 -2.03 8.81
N ILE A 44 6.64 -1.01 9.63
CA ILE A 44 5.38 -0.24 9.74
C ILE A 44 5.67 1.26 9.79
N ILE A 45 4.67 2.07 9.45
CA ILE A 45 4.66 3.51 9.77
C ILE A 45 3.67 3.71 10.92
N PRO A 46 4.13 3.97 12.16
CA PRO A 46 3.21 4.29 13.23
C PRO A 46 2.53 5.62 12.94
N LEU A 47 1.19 5.60 12.92
CA LEU A 47 0.40 6.78 12.51
C LEU A 47 0.71 7.99 13.41
N ASP A 48 0.82 7.79 14.72
CA ASP A 48 1.05 8.88 15.68
C ASP A 48 2.45 9.50 15.58
N SER A 49 3.45 8.73 15.14
CA SER A 49 4.82 9.22 14.93
C SER A 49 5.12 9.60 13.48
N PHE A 50 4.11 9.64 12.60
CA PHE A 50 4.30 10.06 11.22
C PHE A 50 4.76 11.52 11.15
N THR A 51 5.91 11.75 10.53
CA THR A 51 6.49 13.08 10.39
C THR A 51 6.85 13.36 8.94
N ILE A 52 6.93 14.66 8.61
CA ILE A 52 7.29 15.12 7.27
C ILE A 52 8.31 16.25 7.35
N SER A 53 9.17 16.37 6.34
CA SER A 53 10.15 17.45 6.29
C SER A 53 9.48 18.84 6.19
N ARG A 54 10.21 19.89 6.59
CA ARG A 54 9.75 21.28 6.43
C ARG A 54 9.48 21.63 4.96
N SER A 55 10.32 21.13 4.04
CA SER A 55 10.16 21.36 2.60
C SER A 55 8.91 20.69 2.05
N LEU A 56 8.59 19.46 2.47
CA LEU A 56 7.36 18.79 2.04
C LEU A 56 6.11 19.51 2.57
N ARG A 57 6.14 20.01 3.82
CA ARG A 57 5.07 20.87 4.36
C ARG A 57 4.81 22.12 3.51
N GLN A 58 5.87 22.75 3.00
CA GLN A 58 5.74 23.91 2.12
C GLN A 58 5.11 23.52 0.77
N VAL A 59 5.51 22.37 0.22
CA VAL A 59 4.94 21.85 -1.03
C VAL A 59 3.44 21.60 -0.89
N ILE A 60 3.02 20.94 0.20
CA ILE A 60 1.60 20.67 0.47
C ILE A 60 0.82 21.99 0.61
N ARG A 61 1.36 22.95 1.37
CA ARG A 61 0.71 24.25 1.60
C ARG A 61 0.50 25.06 0.32
N LYS A 62 1.38 24.91 -0.68
CA LYS A 62 1.21 25.57 -1.98
C LYS A 62 -0.04 25.07 -2.73
N GLY A 63 -0.50 23.85 -2.43
CA GLY A 63 -1.76 23.33 -2.99
C GLY A 63 -1.70 23.01 -4.48
N ASN A 64 -0.51 22.78 -5.04
CA ASN A 64 -0.35 22.55 -6.48
C ASN A 64 -0.87 21.18 -6.95
N PHE A 65 -0.99 20.21 -6.03
CA PHE A 65 -1.48 18.87 -6.35
C PHE A 65 -2.96 18.77 -6.00
N GLU A 66 -3.76 18.31 -6.95
CA GLU A 66 -5.11 17.83 -6.70
C GLU A 66 -5.02 16.39 -6.22
N LEU A 67 -5.61 16.09 -5.05
CA LEU A 67 -5.56 14.76 -4.46
C LEU A 67 -6.90 14.06 -4.65
N ARG A 68 -6.85 12.87 -5.26
CA ARG A 68 -8.03 12.03 -5.51
C ARG A 68 -7.85 10.67 -4.85
N ILE A 69 -8.97 10.03 -4.56
CA ILE A 69 -9.01 8.70 -3.99
C ILE A 69 -9.82 7.84 -4.95
N ASP A 70 -9.25 6.70 -5.33
CA ASP A 70 -9.98 5.67 -6.06
C ASP A 70 -10.61 6.11 -7.40
N THR A 71 -10.01 7.10 -8.07
CA THR A 71 -10.49 7.54 -9.39
C THR A 71 -9.72 6.92 -10.55
N ALA A 72 -8.54 6.36 -10.28
CA ALA A 72 -7.66 5.78 -11.30
C ALA A 72 -6.83 4.59 -10.78
N PHE A 73 -7.41 3.71 -9.95
CA PHE A 73 -6.70 2.59 -9.30
C PHE A 73 -5.85 1.74 -10.26
N ARG A 74 -6.45 1.29 -11.38
CA ARG A 74 -5.76 0.45 -12.37
C ARG A 74 -4.57 1.16 -13.02
N ASP A 75 -4.65 2.47 -13.21
CA ASP A 75 -3.54 3.26 -13.74
C ASP A 75 -2.44 3.46 -12.70
N VAL A 76 -2.80 3.63 -11.42
CA VAL A 76 -1.84 3.73 -10.31
C VAL A 76 -1.01 2.45 -10.20
N ILE A 77 -1.64 1.27 -10.12
CA ILE A 77 -0.91 0.00 -10.00
C ILE A 77 -0.06 -0.28 -11.24
N ARG A 78 -0.56 0.00 -12.45
CA ARG A 78 0.21 -0.12 -13.70
C ARG A 78 1.43 0.79 -13.71
N ARG A 79 1.32 2.02 -13.19
CA ARG A 79 2.46 2.94 -13.09
C ARG A 79 3.46 2.50 -12.01
N CYS A 80 3.00 1.91 -10.91
CA CYS A 80 3.88 1.28 -9.93
C CYS A 80 4.68 0.11 -10.53
N ALA A 81 4.07 -0.62 -11.48
CA ALA A 81 4.72 -1.73 -12.18
C ALA A 81 5.80 -1.31 -13.19
N ARG A 82 5.90 -0.03 -13.58
CA ARG A 82 6.90 0.46 -14.57
C ARG A 82 8.30 0.62 -13.97
N ARG A 83 8.85 -0.46 -13.40
CA ARG A 83 10.21 -0.55 -12.86
C ARG A 83 10.91 -1.74 -13.47
N GLU A 84 12.22 -1.64 -13.69
CA GLU A 84 13.01 -2.71 -14.34
C GLU A 84 12.87 -4.05 -13.62
N ASN A 85 12.88 -4.04 -12.28
CA ASN A 85 12.70 -5.22 -11.43
C ASN A 85 11.44 -5.09 -10.58
N THR A 86 10.27 -5.22 -11.20
CA THR A 86 8.97 -5.15 -10.51
C THR A 86 8.47 -6.54 -10.13
N TRP A 87 7.85 -6.64 -8.95
CA TRP A 87 7.09 -7.83 -8.53
C TRP A 87 5.62 -7.77 -8.95
N ILE A 88 5.18 -6.65 -9.51
CA ILE A 88 3.80 -6.39 -9.90
C ILE A 88 3.59 -6.94 -11.31
N SER A 89 3.25 -8.23 -11.41
CA SER A 89 2.91 -8.89 -12.68
C SER A 89 1.49 -8.53 -13.16
N ASP A 90 1.16 -8.84 -14.41
CA ASP A 90 -0.21 -8.66 -14.93
C ASP A 90 -1.27 -9.40 -14.07
N GLN A 91 -0.91 -10.57 -13.54
CA GLN A 91 -1.79 -11.33 -12.65
C GLN A 91 -2.07 -10.58 -11.33
N ILE A 92 -1.04 -9.95 -10.74
CA ILE A 92 -1.20 -9.08 -9.57
C ILE A 92 -2.09 -7.89 -9.94
N ILE A 93 -1.87 -7.26 -11.10
CA ILE A 93 -2.69 -6.12 -11.54
C ILE A 93 -4.17 -6.48 -11.63
N GLU A 94 -4.51 -7.60 -12.27
CA GLU A 94 -5.91 -8.03 -12.37
C GLU A 94 -6.50 -8.36 -11.01
N THR A 95 -5.77 -9.11 -10.18
CA THR A 95 -6.22 -9.50 -8.83
C THR A 95 -6.55 -8.28 -7.97
N TYR A 96 -5.63 -7.31 -7.92
CA TYR A 96 -5.81 -6.11 -7.10
C TYR A 96 -6.84 -5.15 -7.71
N THR A 97 -7.02 -5.17 -9.04
CA THR A 97 -8.14 -4.46 -9.68
C THR A 97 -9.49 -5.05 -9.23
N VAL A 98 -9.59 -6.39 -9.13
CA VAL A 98 -10.80 -7.03 -8.58
C VAL A 98 -10.98 -6.71 -7.10
N LEU A 99 -9.90 -6.71 -6.30
CA LEU A 99 -9.96 -6.28 -4.90
C LEU A 99 -10.44 -4.84 -4.75
N HIS A 100 -10.03 -3.95 -5.66
CA HIS A 100 -10.49 -2.57 -5.68
C HIS A 100 -12.00 -2.47 -5.94
N LEU A 101 -12.50 -3.21 -6.93
CA LEU A 101 -13.94 -3.29 -7.23
C LEU A 101 -14.75 -3.89 -6.07
N ARG A 102 -14.13 -4.77 -5.27
CA ARG A 102 -14.71 -5.34 -4.04
C ARG A 102 -14.57 -4.43 -2.80
N GLY A 103 -13.94 -3.26 -2.93
CA GLY A 103 -13.78 -2.30 -1.84
C GLY A 103 -12.66 -2.62 -0.85
N TYR A 104 -11.74 -3.53 -1.20
CA TYR A 104 -10.58 -3.86 -0.37
C TYR A 104 -9.32 -3.09 -0.78
N ALA A 105 -9.09 -2.86 -2.08
CA ALA A 105 -7.89 -2.17 -2.53
C ALA A 105 -8.20 -0.72 -2.90
N HIS A 106 -7.31 0.19 -2.50
CA HIS A 106 -7.51 1.63 -2.64
C HIS A 106 -6.29 2.34 -3.19
N SER A 107 -6.52 3.40 -3.97
CA SER A 107 -5.50 4.31 -4.47
C SER A 107 -5.64 5.70 -3.87
N VAL A 108 -4.49 6.33 -3.59
CA VAL A 108 -4.38 7.75 -3.30
C VAL A 108 -3.52 8.38 -4.39
N GLU A 109 -4.06 9.39 -5.05
CA GLU A 109 -3.57 9.87 -6.34
C GLU A 109 -3.22 11.35 -6.26
N SER A 110 -2.06 11.70 -6.81
CA SER A 110 -1.60 13.09 -6.96
C SER A 110 -1.71 13.50 -8.42
N TRP A 111 -2.57 14.48 -8.68
CA TRP A 111 -2.83 15.05 -9.99
C TRP A 111 -2.24 16.46 -10.11
N LEU A 112 -1.72 16.80 -11.27
CA LEU A 112 -1.20 18.12 -11.59
C LEU A 112 -1.64 18.48 -13.01
N SER A 113 -2.36 19.60 -13.16
CA SER A 113 -2.89 20.05 -14.46
C SER A 113 -3.68 18.96 -15.19
N GLY A 114 -4.53 18.22 -14.48
CA GLY A 114 -5.34 17.13 -15.02
C GLY A 114 -4.58 15.84 -15.34
N GLN A 115 -3.29 15.77 -15.06
CA GLN A 115 -2.47 14.57 -15.28
C GLN A 115 -2.20 13.85 -13.97
N LEU A 116 -2.35 12.52 -13.94
CA LEU A 116 -1.89 11.68 -12.84
C LEU A 116 -0.36 11.74 -12.83
N VAL A 117 0.25 12.25 -11.76
CA VAL A 117 1.71 12.48 -11.68
C VAL A 117 2.39 11.79 -10.49
N GLY A 118 1.61 11.17 -9.62
CA GLY A 118 2.10 10.30 -8.56
C GLY A 118 0.94 9.63 -7.86
N GLY A 119 1.25 8.68 -7.01
CA GLY A 119 0.24 8.01 -6.22
C GLY A 119 0.77 6.75 -5.58
N LEU A 120 -0.09 6.14 -4.77
CA LEU A 120 0.15 4.86 -4.13
C LEU A 120 -1.13 4.04 -4.16
N TYR A 121 -0.98 2.73 -3.99
CA TYR A 121 -2.11 1.87 -3.72
C TYR A 121 -1.82 0.96 -2.53
N GLY A 122 -2.88 0.44 -1.94
CA GLY A 122 -2.80 -0.50 -0.83
C GLY A 122 -4.09 -1.28 -0.65
N VAL A 123 -4.11 -2.15 0.36
CA VAL A 123 -5.28 -2.94 0.75
C VAL A 123 -5.73 -2.51 2.15
N ALA A 124 -7.03 -2.39 2.36
CA ALA A 124 -7.64 -2.12 3.66
C ALA A 124 -8.40 -3.37 4.13
N VAL A 125 -8.11 -3.82 5.36
CA VAL A 125 -8.86 -4.90 6.02
C VAL A 125 -9.07 -4.53 7.48
N GLY A 126 -10.33 -4.32 7.87
CA GLY A 126 -10.64 -3.69 9.16
C GLY A 126 -9.93 -2.34 9.30
N ALA A 127 -9.34 -2.07 10.45
CA ALA A 127 -8.54 -0.88 10.72
C ALA A 127 -7.05 -1.01 10.33
N ALA A 128 -6.67 -2.00 9.50
CA ALA A 128 -5.32 -2.15 8.96
C ALA A 128 -5.25 -1.74 7.49
N PHE A 129 -4.24 -0.95 7.12
CA PHE A 129 -3.91 -0.59 5.76
C PHE A 129 -2.52 -1.11 5.38
N PHE A 130 -2.44 -1.89 4.31
CA PHE A 130 -1.22 -2.46 3.76
C PHE A 130 -0.80 -1.62 2.55
N GLY A 131 0.24 -0.79 2.70
CA GLY A 131 0.76 0.02 1.60
C GLY A 131 1.56 -0.84 0.65
N GLU A 132 1.10 -1.03 -0.59
CA GLU A 132 1.72 -1.99 -1.52
C GLU A 132 2.85 -1.38 -2.35
N SER A 133 2.54 -0.27 -3.02
CA SER A 133 3.54 0.41 -3.84
C SER A 133 3.14 1.84 -4.12
N MET A 134 4.11 2.62 -4.59
CA MET A 134 3.93 4.00 -4.99
C MET A 134 4.82 4.36 -6.17
N PHE A 135 4.37 5.32 -6.97
CA PHE A 135 5.11 5.88 -8.11
C PHE A 135 5.09 7.41 -8.06
N SER A 136 6.09 8.03 -8.69
CA SER A 136 6.18 9.48 -8.83
C SER A 136 6.77 9.80 -10.20
N VAL A 137 6.09 10.65 -10.96
CA VAL A 137 6.57 11.21 -12.23
C VAL A 137 7.19 12.59 -12.00
N VAL A 138 6.62 13.36 -11.07
CA VAL A 138 7.16 14.67 -10.66
C VAL A 138 7.61 14.62 -9.20
N THR A 139 8.55 15.48 -8.83
CA THR A 139 9.09 15.57 -7.47
C THR A 139 7.96 15.78 -6.45
N ASN A 140 8.03 15.04 -5.34
CA ASN A 140 7.08 15.04 -4.22
C ASN A 140 5.68 14.47 -4.48
N ALA A 141 5.31 14.09 -5.70
CA ALA A 141 3.92 13.64 -5.96
C ALA A 141 3.53 12.39 -5.15
N SER A 142 4.39 11.36 -5.09
CA SER A 142 4.12 10.19 -4.23
C SER A 142 4.11 10.52 -2.74
N LYS A 143 4.97 11.46 -2.31
CA LYS A 143 5.05 11.89 -0.90
C LYS A 143 3.79 12.61 -0.46
N VAL A 144 3.24 13.48 -1.30
CA VAL A 144 1.96 14.15 -1.01
C VAL A 144 0.82 13.12 -0.93
N ALA A 145 0.79 12.12 -1.81
CA ALA A 145 -0.17 11.02 -1.72
C ALA A 145 -0.02 10.21 -0.42
N LEU A 146 1.21 9.95 0.04
CA LEU A 146 1.46 9.28 1.31
C LEU A 146 0.98 10.11 2.52
N VAL A 147 1.22 11.42 2.52
CA VAL A 147 0.70 12.29 3.57
C VAL A 147 -0.83 12.24 3.61
N ARG A 148 -1.45 12.30 2.44
CA ARG A 148 -2.91 12.22 2.32
C ARG A 148 -3.46 10.87 2.79
N LEU A 149 -2.77 9.77 2.48
CA LEU A 149 -3.10 8.46 3.02
C LEU A 149 -3.09 8.50 4.55
N VAL A 150 -2.00 8.94 5.17
CA VAL A 150 -1.89 8.95 6.63
C VAL A 150 -2.94 9.85 7.30
N GLU A 151 -3.23 11.01 6.72
CA GLU A 151 -4.32 11.88 7.19
C GLU A 151 -5.68 11.16 7.14
N LEU A 152 -5.97 10.46 6.04
CA LEU A 152 -7.20 9.69 5.88
C LEU A 152 -7.28 8.53 6.89
N LEU A 153 -6.20 7.77 7.05
CA LEU A 153 -6.12 6.66 8.01
C LEU A 153 -6.40 7.15 9.44
N LYS A 154 -5.80 8.28 9.84
CA LYS A 154 -6.07 8.90 11.14
C LYS A 154 -7.52 9.33 11.29
N LEU A 155 -8.06 10.01 10.28
CA LEU A 155 -9.45 10.49 10.27
C LEU A 155 -10.45 9.34 10.35
N ARG A 156 -10.12 8.18 9.75
CA ARG A 156 -10.95 6.97 9.72
C ARG A 156 -10.61 5.98 10.84
N HIS A 157 -9.82 6.39 11.82
CA HIS A 157 -9.46 5.60 12.99
C HIS A 157 -8.75 4.27 12.67
N PHE A 158 -8.04 4.18 11.55
CA PHE A 158 -7.13 3.07 11.28
C PHE A 158 -6.05 3.01 12.36
N LYS A 159 -5.57 1.79 12.62
CA LYS A 159 -4.62 1.49 13.71
C LYS A 159 -3.26 1.06 13.19
N LEU A 160 -3.20 0.51 11.99
CA LEU A 160 -1.99 -0.07 11.44
C LEU A 160 -1.78 0.40 9.99
N LEU A 161 -0.60 0.95 9.71
CA LEU A 161 -0.08 1.16 8.36
C LEU A 161 1.15 0.28 8.17
N ASP A 162 0.95 -0.85 7.48
CA ASP A 162 2.00 -1.82 7.14
C ASP A 162 2.72 -1.39 5.85
N THR A 163 4.05 -1.45 5.88
CA THR A 163 4.93 -1.19 4.71
C THR A 163 5.80 -2.38 4.36
N GLN A 164 5.50 -3.55 4.94
CA GLN A 164 6.12 -4.86 4.74
C GLN A 164 7.62 -4.89 5.05
N PHE A 165 8.44 -4.29 4.19
CA PHE A 165 9.89 -4.23 4.32
C PHE A 165 10.35 -2.81 4.63
N MET A 166 11.49 -2.69 5.30
CA MET A 166 12.12 -1.40 5.48
C MET A 166 12.55 -0.83 4.11
N ASN A 167 12.33 0.46 3.94
CA ASN A 167 12.68 1.18 2.72
C ASN A 167 13.29 2.53 3.11
N GLU A 168 14.49 2.83 2.61
CA GLU A 168 15.19 4.10 2.88
C GLU A 168 14.33 5.33 2.58
N HIS A 169 13.50 5.26 1.54
CA HIS A 169 12.55 6.32 1.22
C HIS A 169 11.53 6.55 2.33
N LEU A 170 11.07 5.48 2.99
CA LEU A 170 10.03 5.54 4.01
C LEU A 170 10.57 5.87 5.41
N ILE A 171 11.85 5.65 5.69
CA ILE A 171 12.50 6.01 6.96
C ILE A 171 12.25 7.48 7.31
N GLN A 172 12.32 8.38 6.32
CA GLN A 172 12.09 9.82 6.54
C GLN A 172 10.70 10.18 7.07
N PHE A 173 9.75 9.24 7.03
CA PHE A 173 8.39 9.40 7.53
C PHE A 173 8.14 8.77 8.90
N GLY A 174 9.18 8.23 9.54
CA GLY A 174 9.10 7.55 10.84
C GLY A 174 8.82 6.06 10.75
N THR A 175 9.17 5.41 9.63
CA THR A 175 9.06 3.95 9.49
C THR A 175 9.98 3.26 10.50
N VAL A 176 9.47 2.21 11.14
CA VAL A 176 10.22 1.39 12.10
C VAL A 176 10.06 -0.08 11.75
N GLU A 177 11.07 -0.88 12.10
CA GLU A 177 10.98 -2.34 12.12
C GLU A 177 10.57 -2.82 13.51
N ILE A 178 9.63 -3.76 13.56
CA ILE A 178 9.21 -4.44 14.78
C ILE A 178 9.29 -5.96 14.59
N PRO A 179 9.50 -6.74 15.67
CA PRO A 179 9.43 -8.20 15.59
C PRO A 179 8.08 -8.64 15.02
N ARG A 180 8.09 -9.70 14.21
CA ARG A 180 6.86 -10.24 13.59
C ARG A 180 5.80 -10.59 14.63
N SER A 181 6.19 -11.10 15.79
CA SER A 181 5.26 -11.40 16.89
C SER A 181 4.47 -10.16 17.32
N ARG A 182 5.16 -9.03 17.55
CA ARG A 182 4.54 -7.75 17.89
C ARG A 182 3.66 -7.21 16.77
N TYR A 183 4.10 -7.36 15.52
CA TYR A 183 3.29 -6.98 14.36
C TYR A 183 1.97 -7.75 14.31
N LEU A 184 1.99 -9.08 14.53
CA LEU A 184 0.79 -9.91 14.48
C LEU A 184 -0.22 -9.55 15.59
N GLU A 185 0.25 -9.14 16.77
CA GLU A 185 -0.61 -8.60 17.83
C GLU A 185 -1.34 -7.33 17.36
N LEU A 186 -0.59 -6.35 16.82
CA LEU A 186 -1.16 -5.10 16.29
C LEU A 186 -2.12 -5.36 15.13
N LEU A 187 -1.77 -6.30 14.26
CA LEU A 187 -2.59 -6.70 13.12
C LEU A 187 -3.93 -7.31 13.57
N SER A 188 -3.88 -8.23 14.54
CA SER A 188 -5.09 -8.85 15.09
C SER A 188 -6.01 -7.82 15.73
N GLU A 189 -5.45 -6.85 16.47
CA GLU A 189 -6.23 -5.76 17.06
C GLU A 189 -6.87 -4.86 15.98
N ALA A 190 -6.11 -4.50 14.95
CA ALA A 190 -6.58 -3.65 13.87
C ALA A 190 -7.67 -4.32 13.02
N ILE A 191 -7.52 -5.60 12.67
CA ILE A 191 -8.54 -6.34 11.88
C ILE A 191 -9.83 -6.53 12.68
N GLY A 192 -9.75 -6.63 14.01
CA GLY A 192 -10.92 -6.74 14.88
C GLY A 192 -11.75 -5.47 14.99
N GLN A 193 -11.31 -4.35 14.42
CA GLN A 193 -12.02 -3.08 14.41
C GLN A 193 -12.60 -2.79 13.02
N ASP A 194 -13.88 -2.42 13.00
CA ASP A 194 -14.53 -1.97 11.77
C ASP A 194 -14.07 -0.55 11.44
N ALA A 195 -13.40 -0.41 10.30
CA ALA A 195 -13.07 0.87 9.70
C ALA A 195 -13.31 0.80 8.19
N ALA A 196 -13.92 1.86 7.65
CA ALA A 196 -14.11 2.01 6.21
C ALA A 196 -13.08 2.99 5.67
N PHE A 197 -12.39 2.60 4.60
CA PHE A 197 -11.46 3.50 3.92
C PHE A 197 -12.19 4.64 3.20
N ARG A 198 -13.37 4.36 2.64
CA ARG A 198 -14.28 5.35 2.05
C ARG A 198 -15.36 5.76 3.02
#